data_AF-A0A6P1ILH3-F1
#
_entry.id   AF-A0A6P1ILH3-F1
#
_cell.length_a   1.000
_cell.length_b   1.000
_cell.length_c   1.000
_cell.angle_alpha   90.00
_cell.angle_beta   90.00
_cell.angle_gamma   90.00
#
_symmetry.space_group_name_H-M   'P 1'
#
loop_
_entity.id
_entity.type
_entity.pdbx_description
1 polymer ?
#
loop_
_entity_poly.entity_id
_entity_poly.type
_entity_poly.pdbx_seq_one_letter_code
_entity_poly.pdbx_strand_id
1 'polypeptide(L)'
;MWLHRAADTLATAYSGVSACRAGCNHCCFIPVKVSATEARVLGRAVGRLPAPVETHRPVHPEGYESPCPFLQDGSCTAYEHRPAVCRTHINLDVDDLLCRLVPGQAVPVPYLDTRLFALASIQIEPEDGAWADLRQWFPTKA
;
A
#
# COMPACT_ATOMS: atom_id res chain seq x y z
N MET A 1 -14.68 -5.02 2.91
CA MET A 1 -15.03 -4.21 1.72
C MET A 1 -14.90 -5.08 0.48
N TRP A 2 -15.68 -4.85 -0.59
CA TRP A 2 -15.60 -5.69 -1.81
C TRP A 2 -14.20 -5.64 -2.44
N LEU A 3 -13.60 -4.44 -2.47
CA LEU A 3 -12.30 -4.21 -3.09
C LEU A 3 -11.19 -5.04 -2.42
N HIS A 4 -11.19 -5.13 -1.08
CA HIS A 4 -10.23 -5.97 -0.34
C HIS A 4 -10.38 -7.45 -0.68
N ARG A 5 -11.62 -7.96 -0.80
CA ARG A 5 -11.85 -9.37 -1.19
C ARG A 5 -11.37 -9.65 -2.62
N ALA A 6 -11.58 -8.71 -3.55
CA ALA A 6 -11.08 -8.83 -4.92
C ALA A 6 -9.54 -8.81 -4.96
N ALA A 7 -8.92 -7.90 -4.19
CA ALA A 7 -7.48 -7.84 -4.04
C ALA A 7 -6.89 -9.12 -3.41
N ASP A 8 -7.53 -9.68 -2.39
CA ASP A 8 -7.11 -10.93 -1.75
C ASP A 8 -7.23 -12.13 -2.70
N THR A 9 -8.29 -12.17 -3.51
CA THR A 9 -8.47 -13.22 -4.54
C THR A 9 -7.31 -13.16 -5.54
N LEU A 10 -6.97 -11.96 -6.02
CA LEU A 10 -5.83 -11.76 -6.91
C LEU A 10 -4.51 -12.17 -6.22
N ALA A 11 -4.26 -11.69 -5.00
CA ALA A 11 -3.04 -12.00 -4.28
C ALA A 11 -2.86 -13.49 -4.02
N THR A 12 -3.95 -14.19 -3.68
CA THR A 12 -3.96 -15.64 -3.47
C THR A 12 -3.57 -16.37 -4.75
N ALA A 13 -4.12 -15.95 -5.90
CA ALA A 13 -3.85 -16.58 -7.20
C ALA A 13 -2.37 -16.51 -7.61
N TYR A 14 -1.63 -15.48 -7.19
CA TYR A 14 -0.21 -15.28 -7.52
C TYR A 14 0.75 -15.64 -6.38
N SER A 15 0.25 -16.09 -5.23
CA SER A 15 1.08 -16.39 -4.05
C SER A 15 2.17 -17.44 -4.30
N GLY A 16 1.94 -18.41 -5.19
CA GLY A 16 2.91 -19.45 -5.53
C GLY A 16 4.09 -19.00 -6.40
N VAL A 17 4.03 -17.79 -6.95
CA VAL A 17 5.07 -17.21 -7.82
C VAL A 17 5.56 -15.85 -7.31
N SER A 18 5.35 -15.58 -6.02
CA SER A 18 5.70 -14.31 -5.39
C SER A 18 6.51 -14.53 -4.11
N ALA A 19 7.40 -13.58 -3.80
CA ALA A 19 8.10 -13.54 -2.52
C ALA A 19 7.30 -12.79 -1.43
N CYS A 20 6.20 -12.11 -1.79
CA CYS A 20 5.39 -11.33 -0.87
C CYS A 20 4.75 -12.21 0.22
N ARG A 21 5.00 -11.87 1.48
CA ARG A 21 4.47 -12.57 2.67
C ARG A 21 4.47 -11.67 3.90
N ALA A 22 3.83 -12.09 4.98
CA ALA A 22 3.92 -11.40 6.26
C ALA A 22 5.40 -11.32 6.69
N GLY A 23 5.83 -10.12 7.10
CA GLY A 23 7.24 -9.83 7.43
C GLY A 23 8.09 -9.29 6.27
N CYS A 24 7.65 -9.38 5.01
CA CYS A 24 8.25 -8.59 3.92
C CYS A 24 7.71 -7.15 3.95
N ASN A 25 8.58 -6.15 3.90
CA ASN A 25 8.22 -4.77 4.22
C ASN A 25 8.79 -3.70 3.28
N HIS A 26 9.42 -4.05 2.16
CA HIS A 26 10.03 -3.04 1.27
C HIS A 26 9.00 -2.05 0.71
N CYS A 27 7.79 -2.51 0.41
CA CYS A 27 6.69 -1.64 0.00
C CYS A 27 6.20 -0.68 1.11
N CYS A 28 6.59 -0.90 2.37
CA CYS A 28 6.31 0.05 3.46
C CYS A 28 7.18 1.32 3.37
N PHE A 29 8.18 1.36 2.49
CA PHE A 29 9.09 2.49 2.32
C PHE A 29 8.87 3.26 1.01
N ILE A 30 7.84 2.89 0.25
CA ILE A 30 7.44 3.60 -0.97
C ILE A 30 6.12 4.35 -0.74
N PRO A 31 5.73 5.24 -1.66
CA PRO A 31 4.42 5.85 -1.68
C PRO A 31 3.30 4.84 -1.88
N VAL A 32 2.28 4.94 -1.03
CA VAL A 32 1.07 4.13 -1.08
C VAL A 32 -0.12 5.07 -1.02
N LYS A 33 -0.65 5.42 -2.20
CA LYS A 33 -1.83 6.25 -2.32
C LYS A 33 -3.09 5.42 -2.16
N VAL A 34 -3.96 5.87 -1.27
CA VAL A 34 -5.26 5.25 -1.03
C VAL A 34 -6.36 6.30 -1.01
N SER A 35 -7.54 5.82 -1.33
CA SER A 35 -8.80 6.53 -1.33
C SER A 35 -9.20 6.92 0.10
N ALA A 36 -10.07 7.92 0.25
CA ALA A 36 -10.58 8.31 1.57
C ALA A 36 -11.42 7.17 2.19
N THR A 37 -12.11 6.38 1.37
CA THR A 37 -12.85 5.19 1.83
C THR A 37 -11.91 4.13 2.39
N GLU A 38 -10.84 3.78 1.67
CA GLU A 38 -9.82 2.84 2.15
C GLU A 38 -9.18 3.33 3.45
N ALA A 39 -8.84 4.62 3.54
CA ALA A 39 -8.27 5.21 4.74
C ALA A 39 -9.23 5.10 5.95
N ARG A 40 -10.54 5.36 5.77
CA ARG A 40 -11.54 5.20 6.83
C ARG A 40 -11.75 3.72 7.23
N VAL A 41 -11.67 2.79 6.28
CA VAL A 41 -11.75 1.34 6.56
C VAL A 41 -10.54 0.88 7.36
N LEU A 42 -9.33 1.22 6.91
CA LEU A 42 -8.08 0.92 7.61
C LEU A 42 -8.08 1.54 9.01
N GLY A 43 -8.45 2.81 9.11
CA GLY A 43 -8.47 3.55 10.36
C GLY A 43 -9.41 2.95 11.42
N ARG A 44 -10.60 2.49 11.00
CA ARG A 44 -11.52 1.76 11.89
C ARG A 44 -10.92 0.44 12.38
N ALA A 45 -10.26 -0.31 11.49
CA ALA A 45 -9.68 -1.60 11.84
C ALA A 45 -8.52 -1.49 12.82
N VAL A 46 -7.71 -0.43 12.72
CA VAL A 46 -6.53 -0.21 13.57
C VAL A 46 -6.77 0.76 14.74
N GLY A 47 -8.00 1.21 14.93
CA GLY A 47 -8.36 2.13 16.02
C GLY A 47 -7.74 3.54 15.91
N ARG A 48 -7.43 4.00 14.69
CA ARG A 48 -6.81 5.31 14.42
C ARG A 48 -7.56 6.02 13.30
N LEU A 49 -8.15 7.18 13.55
CA LEU A 49 -8.86 7.91 12.50
C LEU A 49 -7.87 8.55 11.49
N PRO A 50 -8.22 8.57 10.18
CA PRO A 50 -7.43 9.30 9.19
C PRO A 50 -7.53 10.82 9.44
N ALA A 51 -6.42 11.52 9.21
CA ALA A 51 -6.36 12.97 9.25
C ALA A 51 -7.04 13.58 8.01
N PRO A 52 -7.59 14.80 8.10
CA PRO A 52 -7.96 15.57 6.91
C PRO A 52 -6.73 15.77 6.01
N VAL A 53 -6.90 15.56 4.71
CA VAL A 53 -5.84 15.78 3.72
C VAL A 53 -6.25 16.90 2.76
N GLU A 54 -5.30 17.77 2.45
CA GLU A 54 -5.47 18.78 1.42
C GLU A 54 -5.32 18.15 0.03
N THR A 55 -6.20 18.51 -0.89
CA THR A 55 -6.08 18.15 -2.30
C THR A 55 -4.76 18.66 -2.87
N HIS A 56 -4.07 17.84 -3.67
CA HIS A 56 -2.79 18.17 -4.32
C HIS A 56 -1.55 18.27 -3.40
N ARG A 57 -1.63 17.83 -2.15
CA ARG A 57 -0.44 17.75 -1.30
C ARG A 57 0.60 16.78 -1.90
N PRO A 58 1.89 17.17 -2.02
CA PRO A 58 2.92 16.31 -2.57
C PRO A 58 3.01 14.99 -1.83
N VAL A 59 3.22 13.92 -2.60
CA VAL A 59 3.46 12.58 -2.09
C VAL A 59 4.74 12.58 -1.28
N HIS A 60 4.77 11.85 -0.17
CA HIS A 60 6.01 11.66 0.57
C HIS A 60 7.06 10.96 -0.31
N PRO A 61 8.35 11.34 -0.19
CA PRO A 61 9.41 10.68 -0.96
C PRO A 61 9.58 9.22 -0.52
N GLU A 62 10.07 8.39 -1.44
CA GLU A 62 10.44 7.00 -1.15
C GLU A 62 11.76 6.96 -0.37
N GLY A 63 11.95 5.92 0.44
CA GLY A 63 13.21 5.65 1.12
C GLY A 63 13.04 5.11 2.54
N TYR A 64 14.11 4.48 3.05
CA TYR A 64 14.11 3.87 4.38
C TYR A 64 13.93 4.89 5.52
N GLU A 65 14.18 6.17 5.26
CA GLU A 65 13.96 7.28 6.21
C GLU A 65 12.49 7.71 6.32
N SER A 66 11.61 7.23 5.43
CA SER A 66 10.18 7.54 5.43
C SER A 66 9.32 6.27 5.51
N PRO A 67 9.36 5.53 6.63
CA PRO A 67 8.54 4.33 6.78
C PRO A 67 7.04 4.65 6.79
N CYS A 68 6.24 3.68 6.35
CA CYS A 68 4.80 3.68 6.52
C CYS A 68 4.45 3.77 8.02
N PRO A 69 3.41 4.54 8.42
CA PRO A 69 3.02 4.69 9.83
C PRO A 69 2.57 3.40 10.53
N PHE A 70 2.37 2.32 9.77
CA PHE A 70 1.97 1.00 10.26
C PHE A 70 3.12 -0.01 10.24
N LEU A 71 4.35 0.41 9.93
CA LEU A 71 5.54 -0.45 10.04
C LEU A 71 6.10 -0.37 11.46
N GLN A 72 6.21 -1.51 12.13
CA GLN A 72 6.81 -1.63 13.46
C GLN A 72 7.69 -2.88 13.52
N ASP A 73 8.95 -2.73 13.97
CA ASP A 73 9.90 -3.84 14.12
C ASP A 73 10.00 -4.74 12.88
N GLY A 74 10.00 -4.11 11.69
CA GLY A 74 10.06 -4.80 10.40
C GLY A 74 8.75 -5.46 9.95
N SER A 75 7.67 -5.36 10.70
CA SER A 75 6.37 -5.97 10.39
C SER A 75 5.26 -4.93 10.25
N CYS A 76 4.32 -5.17 9.33
CA CYS A 76 3.15 -4.31 9.18
C CYS A 76 2.13 -4.65 10.27
N THR A 77 1.84 -3.70 11.17
CA THR A 77 0.83 -3.85 12.23
C THR A 77 -0.60 -3.92 11.70
N ALA A 78 -0.80 -3.50 10.45
CA ALA A 78 -2.08 -3.55 9.74
C ALA A 78 -2.13 -4.64 8.65
N TYR A 79 -1.29 -5.67 8.70
CA TYR A 79 -1.10 -6.63 7.61
C TYR A 79 -2.42 -7.24 7.07
N GLU A 80 -3.30 -7.67 7.97
CA GLU A 80 -4.62 -8.25 7.65
C GLU A 80 -5.62 -7.20 7.14
N HIS A 81 -5.37 -5.93 7.39
CA HIS A 81 -6.23 -4.80 7.04
C HIS A 81 -5.61 -3.89 5.97
N ARG A 82 -4.55 -4.37 5.31
CA ARG A 82 -3.87 -3.64 4.24
C ARG A 82 -4.85 -3.12 3.19
N PRO A 83 -4.62 -1.90 2.66
CA PRO A 83 -5.36 -1.40 1.50
C PRO A 83 -5.20 -2.31 0.28
N ALA A 84 -6.09 -2.14 -0.70
CA ALA A 84 -6.10 -2.93 -1.92
C ALA A 84 -4.76 -2.84 -2.66
N VAL A 85 -4.21 -1.63 -2.81
CA VAL A 85 -2.89 -1.43 -3.44
C VAL A 85 -1.77 -2.20 -2.73
N CYS A 86 -1.78 -2.29 -1.40
CA CYS A 86 -0.78 -3.04 -0.65
C CYS A 86 -0.93 -4.57 -0.79
N ARG A 87 -2.13 -5.05 -1.08
CA ARG A 87 -2.41 -6.48 -1.33
C ARG A 87 -2.03 -6.88 -2.75
N THR A 88 -2.21 -5.97 -3.71
CA THR A 88 -1.98 -6.26 -5.14
C THR A 88 -0.59 -5.83 -5.64
N HIS A 89 0.17 -5.02 -4.88
CA HIS A 89 1.56 -4.68 -5.18
C HIS A 89 2.49 -5.87 -4.90
N ILE A 90 2.43 -6.85 -5.80
CA ILE A 90 3.02 -8.18 -5.66
C ILE A 90 4.23 -8.28 -6.57
N ASN A 91 5.39 -8.67 -6.03
CA ASN A 91 6.53 -9.03 -6.86
C ASN A 91 6.37 -10.44 -7.42
N LEU A 92 6.71 -10.65 -8.68
CA LEU A 92 6.69 -11.94 -9.36
C LEU A 92 8.12 -12.48 -9.46
N ASP A 93 8.68 -12.82 -8.30
CA ASP A 93 10.04 -13.32 -8.17
C ASP A 93 10.14 -14.29 -6.97
N VAL A 94 11.22 -15.06 -6.89
CA VAL A 94 11.47 -16.05 -5.84
C VAL A 94 11.88 -15.42 -4.51
N ASP A 95 12.44 -14.20 -4.54
CA ASP A 95 12.89 -13.46 -3.36
C ASP A 95 12.54 -11.95 -3.41
N ASP A 96 12.92 -11.21 -2.37
CA ASP A 96 12.65 -9.77 -2.23
C ASP A 96 13.78 -8.85 -2.75
N LEU A 97 14.84 -9.40 -3.35
CA LEU A 97 16.08 -8.67 -3.62
C LEU A 97 15.84 -7.41 -4.45
N LEU A 98 15.04 -7.52 -5.51
CA LEU A 98 14.73 -6.39 -6.39
C LEU A 98 13.81 -5.36 -5.72
N CYS A 99 13.09 -5.72 -4.66
CA CYS A 99 12.24 -4.78 -3.94
C CYS A 99 13.05 -3.83 -3.03
N ARG A 100 14.34 -4.13 -2.78
CA ARG A 100 15.19 -3.31 -1.90
C ARG A 100 15.45 -1.95 -2.54
N LEU A 101 15.25 -0.89 -1.75
CA LEU A 101 15.47 0.47 -2.23
C LEU A 101 16.96 0.76 -2.29
N VAL A 102 17.43 1.20 -3.45
CA VAL A 102 18.80 1.65 -3.68
C VAL A 102 18.75 3.15 -3.97
N PRO A 103 19.34 4.01 -3.13
CA PRO A 103 19.30 5.46 -3.33
C PRO A 103 19.79 5.87 -4.73
N GLY A 104 18.97 6.65 -5.43
CA GLY A 104 19.30 7.16 -6.77
C GLY A 104 19.18 6.14 -7.91
N GLN A 105 18.70 4.93 -7.64
CA GLN A 105 18.57 3.88 -8.66
C GLN A 105 17.13 3.36 -8.76
N ALA A 106 16.56 3.44 -9.97
CA ALA A 106 15.32 2.76 -10.29
C ALA A 106 15.60 1.26 -10.49
N VAL A 107 15.03 0.41 -9.64
CA VAL A 107 15.13 -1.05 -9.76
C VAL A 107 13.90 -1.59 -10.49
N PRO A 108 14.05 -2.33 -11.60
CA PRO A 108 12.93 -2.83 -12.38
C PRO A 108 12.34 -4.09 -11.71
N VAL A 109 11.58 -3.90 -10.64
CA VAL A 109 10.91 -5.01 -9.96
C VAL A 109 9.82 -5.60 -10.86
N PRO A 110 9.75 -6.93 -11.04
CA PRO A 110 8.73 -7.58 -11.86
C PRO A 110 7.40 -7.60 -11.10
N TYR A 111 6.73 -6.46 -10.97
CA TYR A 111 5.42 -6.40 -10.30
C TYR A 111 4.31 -7.03 -11.15
N LEU A 112 3.34 -7.65 -10.49
CA LEU A 112 2.08 -8.02 -11.12
C LEU A 112 1.40 -6.77 -11.69
N ASP A 113 1.02 -6.82 -12.98
CA ASP A 113 0.31 -5.71 -13.61
C ASP A 113 -1.10 -5.58 -13.06
N THR A 114 -1.30 -4.58 -12.21
CA THR A 114 -2.56 -4.32 -11.51
C THR A 114 -3.22 -3.03 -11.98
N ARG A 115 -2.77 -2.47 -13.12
CA ARG A 115 -3.30 -1.20 -13.63
C ARG A 115 -4.79 -1.27 -13.92
N LEU A 116 -5.27 -2.37 -14.52
CA LEU A 116 -6.69 -2.56 -14.78
C LEU A 116 -7.50 -2.70 -13.48
N PHE A 117 -6.96 -3.39 -12.48
CA PHE A 117 -7.58 -3.50 -11.16
C PHE A 117 -7.73 -2.14 -10.49
N ALA A 118 -6.66 -1.33 -10.49
CA ALA A 118 -6.67 0.02 -9.94
C ALA A 118 -7.64 0.96 -10.67
N LEU A 119 -7.70 0.89 -11.99
CA LEU A 119 -8.67 1.67 -12.78
C LEU A 119 -10.12 1.26 -12.44
N ALA A 120 -10.40 -0.03 -12.39
CA ALA A 120 -11.72 -0.53 -12.04
C ALA A 120 -12.13 -0.13 -10.62
N SER A 121 -11.21 -0.18 -9.65
CA SER A 121 -11.51 0.24 -8.27
C SER A 121 -11.89 1.72 -8.19
N ILE A 122 -11.16 2.59 -8.90
CA ILE A 122 -11.48 4.02 -8.97
C ILE A 122 -12.86 4.28 -9.57
N GLN A 123 -13.26 3.52 -10.60
CA GLN A 123 -14.54 3.70 -11.28
C GLN A 123 -15.74 3.17 -10.49
N ILE A 124 -15.54 2.11 -9.71
CA ILE A 124 -16.61 1.40 -8.99
C ILE A 124 -16.87 2.03 -7.62
N GLU A 125 -15.86 2.60 -6.97
CA GLU A 125 -16.03 3.22 -5.65
C GLU A 125 -16.54 4.68 -5.78
N PRO A 126 -17.75 4.99 -5.29
CA PRO A 126 -18.22 6.36 -5.20
C PRO A 126 -17.41 7.10 -4.13
N GLU A 127 -16.51 7.97 -4.56
CA GLU A 127 -15.59 8.72 -3.70
C GLU A 127 -15.86 10.22 -3.73
N ASP A 128 -15.52 10.90 -2.64
CA ASP A 128 -15.45 12.36 -2.52
C ASP A 128 -14.22 12.97 -3.24
N GLY A 129 -13.47 12.14 -3.99
CA GLY A 129 -12.35 12.54 -4.84
C GLY A 129 -11.01 12.68 -4.10
N ALA A 130 -10.94 12.39 -2.80
CA ALA A 130 -9.73 12.56 -2.01
C ALA A 130 -8.84 11.31 -2.02
N TRP A 131 -7.65 11.43 -2.60
CA TRP A 131 -6.60 10.40 -2.62
C TRP A 131 -5.32 10.95 -2.02
N ALA A 132 -4.72 10.21 -1.09
CA ALA A 132 -3.50 10.63 -0.42
C ALA A 132 -2.63 9.43 0.01
N ASP A 133 -1.35 9.69 0.28
CA ASP A 133 -0.42 8.70 0.81
C ASP A 133 -0.82 8.26 2.23
N LEU A 134 -0.55 7.02 2.61
CA LEU A 134 -0.79 6.54 3.98
C LEU A 134 -0.15 7.42 5.05
N ARG A 135 1.02 8.02 4.79
CA ARG A 135 1.69 8.94 5.73
C ARG A 135 0.95 10.26 5.89
N GLN A 136 0.18 10.68 4.87
CA GLN A 136 -0.66 11.88 4.94
C GLN A 136 -1.96 11.59 5.67
N TRP A 137 -2.57 10.43 5.41
CA TRP A 137 -3.75 9.97 6.15
C TRP A 137 -3.45 9.68 7.62
N PHE A 138 -2.25 9.18 7.91
CA PHE A 138 -1.86 8.72 9.25
C PHE A 138 -0.50 9.30 9.66
N PRO A 139 -0.36 10.63 9.79
CA PRO A 139 0.92 11.25 10.12
C PRO A 139 1.41 10.79 11.49
N THR A 140 2.65 10.28 11.56
CA THR A 140 3.32 10.02 12.84
C THR A 140 3.42 11.32 13.62
N LYS A 141 3.13 11.28 14.93
CA LYS A 141 3.31 12.45 15.79
C LYS A 141 4.80 12.80 15.76
N ALA A 142 5.11 14.07 15.47
CA ALA A 142 6.45 14.63 15.59
C ALA A 142 6.94 14.60 17.04
#